data_AF-A0A1N7QN57-F1
#
_entry.id   AF-A0A1N7QN57-F1
#
_cell.length_a   1.000
_cell.length_b   1.000
_cell.length_c   1.000
_cell.angle_alpha   90.00
_cell.angle_beta   90.00
_cell.angle_gamma   90.00
#
_symmetry.space_group_name_H-M   'P 1'
#
loop_
_entity.id
_entity.type
_entity.pdbx_description
1 polymer ?
#
loop_
_entity_poly.entity_id
_entity_poly.type
_entity_poly.pdbx_seq_one_letter_code
_entity_poly.pdbx_strand_id
1 'polypeptide(L)'
;MERGFEFMDKELHEITPGEIIQHPRFVDKLVKAWYKDGTESWLLIHIEVQWYRDSQFAERMFTYFYKIRDRYKREVTSLAIFTDNDAKYHPNKFEYHCCGTNNWLNLFWVLSGDY
;
A
#
# COMPACT_ATOMS: atom_id res chain seq x y z
N MET A 1 6.07 -27.72 0.85
CA MET A 1 4.95 -26.83 1.24
C MET A 1 5.29 -25.45 0.72
N GLU A 2 4.49 -24.91 -0.21
CA GLU A 2 4.61 -23.50 -0.59
C GLU A 2 4.33 -22.64 0.65
N ARG A 3 5.27 -21.79 1.03
CA ARG A 3 5.00 -20.73 2.00
C ARG A 3 4.11 -19.71 1.27
N GLY A 4 2.83 -19.63 1.65
CA GLY A 4 1.83 -18.77 1.02
C GLY A 4 2.00 -17.30 1.41
N PHE A 5 1.14 -16.82 2.31
CA PHE A 5 1.18 -15.46 2.83
C PHE A 5 0.53 -15.39 4.22
N GLU A 6 0.81 -14.30 4.94
CA GLU A 6 0.30 -14.02 6.28
C GLU A 6 -0.28 -12.60 6.32
N PHE A 7 -1.52 -12.44 6.82
CA PHE A 7 -2.13 -11.13 7.06
C PHE A 7 -1.67 -10.55 8.39
N MET A 8 -1.29 -9.27 8.37
CA MET A 8 -0.73 -8.51 9.49
C MET A 8 -1.61 -7.29 9.84
N ASP A 9 -2.92 -7.50 9.89
CA ASP A 9 -3.91 -6.44 10.08
C ASP A 9 -3.77 -5.72 11.44
N LYS A 10 -3.43 -6.48 12.49
CA LYS A 10 -3.23 -5.91 13.83
C LYS A 10 -2.01 -5.00 13.86
N GLU A 11 -0.93 -5.43 13.25
CA GLU A 11 0.30 -4.69 13.19
C GLU A 11 0.17 -3.43 12.34
N LEU A 12 -0.64 -3.48 11.27
CA LEU A 12 -0.96 -2.29 10.48
C LEU A 12 -1.62 -1.22 11.37
N HIS A 13 -2.60 -1.61 12.19
CA HIS A 13 -3.27 -0.70 13.13
C HIS A 13 -2.31 -0.10 14.18
N GLU A 14 -1.28 -0.85 14.61
CA GLU A 14 -0.26 -0.35 15.53
C GLU A 14 0.70 0.68 14.89
N ILE A 15 0.85 0.65 13.57
CA ILE A 15 1.76 1.51 12.80
C ILE A 15 1.09 2.84 12.46
N THR A 16 -0.23 2.87 12.33
CA THR A 16 -1.03 4.08 12.05
C THR A 16 -1.97 4.49 13.19
N PRO A 17 -1.49 4.59 14.45
CA PRO A 17 -2.33 4.99 15.56
C PRO A 17 -2.74 6.46 15.41
N GLY A 18 -4.04 6.72 15.35
CA GLY A 18 -4.60 8.06 15.29
C GLY A 18 -4.78 8.64 13.89
N GLU A 19 -4.35 7.94 12.83
CA GLU A 19 -4.97 8.13 11.52
C GLU A 19 -6.36 7.52 11.63
N ILE A 20 -7.31 8.32 12.14
CA ILE A 20 -8.73 8.01 12.02
C ILE A 20 -8.90 7.75 10.54
N ILE A 21 -9.21 6.51 10.18
CA ILE A 21 -9.70 6.17 8.85
C ILE A 21 -11.01 6.98 8.74
N GLN A 22 -10.91 8.23 8.27
CA GLN A 22 -12.02 9.18 8.30
C GLN A 22 -13.17 8.69 7.40
N HIS A 23 -12.90 7.64 6.61
CA HIS A 23 -13.82 7.03 5.69
C HIS A 23 -13.78 5.53 5.95
N PRO A 24 -14.86 4.89 6.44
CA PRO A 24 -14.97 3.43 6.58
C PRO A 24 -15.01 2.70 5.23
N ARG A 25 -14.40 3.31 4.21
CA ARG A 25 -14.59 3.10 2.79
C ARG A 25 -13.31 2.69 2.06
N PHE A 26 -12.34 2.16 2.80
CA PHE A 26 -11.14 1.56 2.23
C PHE A 26 -10.87 0.25 2.95
N VAL A 27 -10.34 -0.73 2.21
CA VAL A 27 -9.84 -1.96 2.82
C VAL A 27 -8.32 -1.87 2.84
N ASP A 28 -7.77 -1.55 4.00
CA ASP A 28 -6.33 -1.54 4.25
C ASP A 28 -5.89 -2.92 4.75
N LYS A 29 -4.87 -3.48 4.08
CA LYS A 29 -4.25 -4.76 4.44
C LYS A 29 -2.74 -4.66 4.40
N LEU A 30 -2.11 -5.35 5.34
CA LEU A 30 -0.68 -5.62 5.32
C LEU A 30 -0.49 -7.12 5.16
N VAL A 31 0.25 -7.53 4.14
CA VAL A 31 0.50 -8.93 3.84
C VAL A 31 1.99 -9.19 3.86
N LYS A 32 2.41 -10.22 4.58
CA LYS A 32 3.75 -10.80 4.48
C LYS A 32 3.71 -11.95 3.49
N ALA A 33 4.51 -11.86 2.43
CA ALA A 33 4.56 -12.85 1.36
C ALA A 33 5.98 -13.35 1.15
N TRP A 34 6.12 -14.64 0.84
CA TRP A 34 7.42 -15.27 0.54
C TRP A 34 7.67 -15.28 -0.96
N TYR A 35 8.94 -15.17 -1.34
CA TYR A 35 9.32 -15.31 -2.73
C TYR A 35 9.11 -16.75 -3.23
N LYS A 36 8.65 -16.89 -4.47
CA LYS A 36 8.42 -18.21 -5.11
C LYS A 36 9.71 -18.90 -5.55
N ASP A 37 10.85 -18.22 -5.47
CA ASP A 37 12.16 -18.72 -5.86
C ASP A 37 12.78 -19.70 -4.84
N GLY A 38 12.05 -20.02 -3.77
CA GLY A 38 12.48 -20.95 -2.73
C GLY A 38 13.46 -20.33 -1.72
N THR A 39 13.76 -19.04 -1.82
CA THR A 39 14.53 -18.33 -0.78
C THR A 39 13.70 -18.19 0.50
N GLU A 40 14.35 -18.14 1.66
CA GLU A 40 13.67 -17.80 2.92
C GLU A 40 13.32 -16.30 3.04
N SER A 41 13.54 -15.55 1.96
CA SER A 41 13.24 -14.13 1.88
C SER A 41 11.74 -13.89 1.78
N TRP A 42 11.30 -12.77 2.34
CA TRP A 42 9.91 -12.33 2.33
C TRP A 42 9.85 -10.80 2.25
N LEU A 43 8.74 -10.31 1.73
CA LEU A 43 8.42 -8.89 1.65
C LEU A 43 7.11 -8.57 2.35
N LEU A 44 6.90 -7.28 2.58
CA LEU A 44 5.61 -6.73 3.01
C LEU A 44 4.91 -6.07 1.83
N ILE A 45 3.61 -6.29 1.73
CA ILE A 45 2.75 -5.72 0.72
C ILE A 45 1.67 -4.95 1.47
N HIS A 46 1.71 -3.62 1.36
CA HIS A 46 0.60 -2.77 1.75
C HIS A 46 -0.42 -2.76 0.61
N ILE A 47 -1.67 -3.12 0.91
CA ILE A 47 -2.77 -3.14 -0.06
C ILE A 47 -3.85 -2.20 0.43
N GLU A 48 -4.22 -1.21 -0.39
CA GLU A 48 -5.34 -0.31 -0.14
C GLU A 48 -6.35 -0.48 -1.29
N VAL A 49 -7.58 -0.90 -0.94
CA VAL A 49 -8.71 -1.00 -1.88
C VAL A 49 -9.57 0.25 -1.78
N GLN A 50 -9.80 0.91 -2.90
CA GLN A 50 -10.50 2.20 -3.00
C GLN A 50 -11.56 2.20 -4.11
N TRP A 51 -12.67 2.89 -3.86
CA TRP A 51 -13.81 3.03 -4.78
C TRP A 51 -14.26 4.48 -5.01
N TYR A 52 -13.45 5.44 -4.59
CA TYR A 52 -13.76 6.85 -4.75
C TYR A 52 -12.49 7.66 -4.92
N ARG A 53 -12.61 8.86 -5.46
CA ARG A 53 -11.48 9.75 -5.65
C ARG A 53 -11.03 10.43 -4.36
N ASP A 54 -9.73 10.34 -4.05
CA ASP A 54 -9.13 10.97 -2.88
C ASP A 54 -7.83 11.71 -3.25
N SER A 55 -7.81 13.03 -3.04
CA SER A 55 -6.64 13.85 -3.36
C SER A 55 -5.41 13.54 -2.49
N GLN A 56 -5.60 12.93 -1.32
CA GLN A 56 -4.51 12.60 -0.38
C GLN A 56 -4.05 11.14 -0.51
N PHE A 57 -4.65 10.35 -1.39
CA PHE A 57 -4.33 8.92 -1.53
C PHE A 57 -2.83 8.63 -1.69
N ALA A 58 -2.18 9.29 -2.65
CA ALA A 58 -0.77 9.03 -2.93
C ALA A 58 0.14 9.37 -1.73
N GLU A 59 -0.19 10.41 -0.98
CA GLU A 59 0.53 10.82 0.24
C GLU A 59 0.30 9.83 1.38
N ARG A 60 -0.91 9.28 1.53
CA ARG A 60 -1.18 8.18 2.47
C ARG A 60 -0.38 6.94 2.14
N MET A 61 -0.40 6.50 0.87
CA MET A 61 0.38 5.34 0.43
C MET A 61 1.87 5.52 0.72
N PHE A 62 2.41 6.73 0.51
CA PHE A 62 3.78 7.07 0.88
C PHE A 62 4.02 6.98 2.39
N THR A 63 3.09 7.51 3.19
CA THR A 63 3.17 7.48 4.66
C THR A 63 3.16 6.05 5.20
N TYR A 64 2.26 5.20 4.70
CA TYR A 64 2.22 3.78 5.01
C TYR A 64 3.52 3.08 4.64
N PHE A 65 3.98 3.24 3.39
CA PHE A 65 5.25 2.67 2.94
C PHE A 65 6.41 3.04 3.88
N TYR A 66 6.55 4.34 4.19
CA TYR A 66 7.62 4.84 5.04
C TYR A 66 7.54 4.24 6.45
N LYS A 67 6.36 4.24 7.08
CA LYS A 67 6.16 3.74 8.45
C LYS A 67 6.37 2.22 8.55
N ILE A 68 5.84 1.45 7.60
CA ILE A 68 6.02 -0.01 7.54
C ILE A 68 7.50 -0.34 7.35
N ARG A 69 8.16 0.33 6.39
CA ARG A 69 9.59 0.13 6.14
C ARG A 69 10.42 0.49 7.36
N ASP A 70 10.07 1.56 8.07
CA ASP A 70 10.76 1.97 9.27
C ASP A 70 10.63 0.96 10.41
N ARG A 71 9.42 0.44 10.66
CA ARG A 71 9.18 -0.56 11.72
C ARG A 71 9.85 -1.90 11.45
N TYR A 72 9.72 -2.43 10.23
CA TYR A 72 10.17 -3.79 9.93
C TYR A 72 11.59 -3.88 9.37
N LYS A 73 12.12 -2.80 8.80
CA LYS A 73 13.41 -2.78 8.09
C LYS A 73 13.50 -3.88 7.03
N ARG A 74 12.40 -4.11 6.31
CA ARG A 74 12.26 -5.10 5.23
C ARG A 74 11.84 -4.43 3.94
N GLU A 75 11.88 -5.21 2.86
CA GLU A 75 11.31 -4.81 1.58
C GLU A 75 9.81 -4.61 1.73
N VAL A 76 9.32 -3.49 1.21
CA VAL A 76 7.91 -3.12 1.23
C VAL A 76 7.52 -2.70 -0.18
N THR A 77 6.39 -3.19 -0.65
CA THR A 77 5.73 -2.65 -1.84
C THR A 77 4.33 -2.19 -1.50
N SER A 78 3.80 -1.29 -2.32
CA SER A 78 2.53 -0.62 -2.14
C SER A 78 1.63 -0.89 -3.35
N LEU A 79 0.48 -1.51 -3.09
CA LEU A 79 -0.50 -1.91 -4.08
C LEU A 79 -1.82 -1.20 -3.81
N ALA A 80 -2.31 -0.49 -4.82
CA ALA A 80 -3.63 0.10 -4.87
C ALA A 80 -4.56 -0.81 -5.68
N ILE A 81 -5.79 -1.00 -5.22
CA ILE A 81 -6.83 -1.67 -6.02
C ILE A 81 -7.98 -0.68 -6.17
N PHE A 82 -8.21 -0.25 -7.39
CA PHE A 82 -9.33 0.65 -7.71
C PHE A 82 -10.50 -0.17 -8.21
N THR A 83 -11.65 0.08 -7.58
CA THR A 83 -12.92 -0.62 -7.85
C THR A 83 -13.98 0.30 -8.43
N ASP A 84 -13.64 1.58 -8.66
CA ASP A 84 -14.52 2.51 -9.34
C ASP A 84 -14.34 2.45 -10.87
N ASN A 85 -15.37 2.90 -11.58
CA ASN A 85 -15.40 2.94 -13.03
C ASN A 85 -14.80 4.23 -13.61
N ASP A 86 -14.11 5.05 -12.81
CA ASP A 86 -13.47 6.27 -13.31
C ASP A 86 -12.13 5.94 -13.96
N ALA A 87 -12.18 5.61 -15.26
CA ALA A 87 -11.00 5.36 -16.09
C ALA A 87 -9.93 6.48 -16.01
N LYS A 88 -10.29 7.70 -15.60
CA LYS A 88 -9.37 8.85 -15.54
C LYS A 88 -8.69 9.03 -14.18
N TYR A 89 -9.08 8.27 -13.15
CA TYR A 89 -8.56 8.45 -11.81
C TYR A 89 -7.76 7.23 -11.32
N HIS A 90 -6.46 7.23 -11.63
CA HIS A 90 -5.53 6.19 -11.21
C HIS A 90 -4.21 6.82 -10.78
N PRO A 91 -4.12 7.39 -9.55
CA PRO A 91 -2.87 7.91 -9.04
C PRO A 91 -1.84 6.79 -8.98
N ASN A 92 -0.81 6.88 -9.82
CA ASN A 92 0.24 5.87 -9.97
C ASN A 92 1.57 6.30 -9.33
N LYS A 93 1.64 7.50 -8.76
CA LYS A 93 2.86 8.07 -8.20
C LYS A 93 2.57 9.09 -7.10
N PHE A 94 3.38 9.04 -6.04
CA PHE A 94 3.56 10.15 -5.11
C PHE A 94 4.88 10.86 -5.42
N GLU A 95 4.90 12.18 -5.34
CA GLU A 95 6.09 13.02 -5.56
C GLU A 95 6.26 14.02 -4.42
N TYR A 96 7.48 14.13 -3.91
CA TYR A 96 7.86 15.11 -2.90
C TYR A 96 9.14 15.83 -3.31
N HIS A 97 9.06 17.16 -3.39
CA HIS A 97 10.14 18.03 -3.84
C HIS A 97 10.49 19.03 -2.74
N CYS A 98 11.75 19.08 -2.31
CA CYS A 98 12.19 20.02 -1.29
C CYS A 98 13.68 20.35 -1.45
N CYS A 99 14.03 21.64 -1.49
CA CYS A 99 15.41 22.14 -1.50
C CYS A 99 16.33 21.44 -2.53
N GLY A 100 15.83 21.14 -3.72
CA GLY A 100 16.57 20.43 -4.78
C GLY A 100 16.60 18.91 -4.66
N THR A 101 15.98 18.33 -3.63
CA THR A 101 15.77 16.88 -3.49
C THR A 101 14.42 16.47 -4.05
N ASN A 102 14.39 15.27 -4.65
CA ASN A 102 13.19 14.68 -5.23
C ASN A 102 13.04 13.27 -4.67
N ASN A 103 11.87 12.98 -4.10
CA ASN A 103 11.48 11.65 -3.66
C ASN A 103 10.21 11.26 -4.40
N TRP A 104 10.10 9.99 -4.79
CA TRP A 104 8.88 9.47 -5.36
C TRP A 104 8.61 8.04 -4.93
N LEU A 105 7.34 7.68 -4.90
CA LEU A 105 6.87 6.31 -4.73
C LEU A 105 5.98 5.98 -5.91
N ASN A 106 6.33 4.92 -6.65
CA ASN A 106 5.44 4.39 -7.67
C ASN A 106 4.41 3.48 -7.00
N LEU A 107 3.15 3.64 -7.38
CA LEU A 107 2.03 2.85 -6.90
C LEU A 107 1.65 1.86 -7.99
N PHE A 108 1.65 0.58 -7.63
CA PHE A 108 1.04 -0.43 -8.48
C PHE A 108 -0.47 -0.34 -8.34
N TRP A 109 -1.20 -0.36 -9.44
CA TRP A 109 -2.65 -0.32 -9.42
C TRP A 109 -3.23 -1.48 -10.21
N VAL A 110 -4.36 -1.99 -9.73
CA VAL A 110 -5.14 -3.04 -10.39
C VAL A 110 -6.59 -2.55 -10.47
N LEU A 111 -7.22 -2.68 -11.64
CA LEU A 111 -8.66 -2.51 -11.80
C LEU A 111 -9.35 -3.79 -11.35
N SER A 112 -10.33 -3.70 -10.44
CA SER A 112 -11.28 -4.81 -10.32
C SER A 112 -12.18 -4.80 -11.54
N GLY A 113 -12.00 -5.73 -12.46
CA GLY A 113 -13.01 -5.98 -13.49
C GLY A 113 -14.32 -6.40 -12.83
N ASP A 114 -15.45 -6.02 -13.44
CA ASP A 114 -16.79 -6.50 -13.06
C ASP A 114 -16.79 -8.04 -13.13
N TYR A 115 -16.78 -8.71 -11.97
CA TYR A 115 -17.03 -10.15 -11.84
C TYR A 115 -18.51 -10.40 -11.54
#